data_AF-A0A1I2AJ20-F1
#
_entry.id   AF-A0A1I2AJ20-F1
#
_cell.length_a   1.000
_cell.length_b   1.000
_cell.length_c   1.000
_cell.angle_alpha   90.00
_cell.angle_beta   90.00
_cell.angle_gamma   90.00
#
_symmetry.space_group_name_H-M   'P 1'
#
loop_
_entity.id
_entity.type
_entity.pdbx_description
1 polymer ?
#
loop_
_entity_poly.entity_id
_entity_poly.type
_entity_poly.pdbx_seq_one_letter_code
_entity_poly.pdbx_strand_id
1 'polypeptide(L)'
;MYSSAIKKILVSRILSMEEVESWLAEHRSLYRMACQELKKSDKDLVTLPSGIKVKRLFFLDEEPDWFKLYHIYNELEEIAGFHRYESYFKEEMERYQAIKASRKLQQEWLRKNLKLGTDKFSIFEPLYFDYEGCEDFGEDKWPLGLYISGKTDLRLFIDRNDFKYTLEFIHLFHELFYDKNLLPNCLERIQADFIDFKKFRLN
;
A
#
# COMPACT_ATOMS: atom_id res chain seq x y z
N MET A 1 -6.84 -22.18 14.27
CA MET A 1 -6.60 -20.83 14.86
C MET A 1 -6.43 -19.79 13.76
N TYR A 2 -5.38 -19.89 12.93
CA TYR A 2 -5.18 -19.03 11.75
C TYR A 2 -6.40 -18.98 10.80
N SER A 3 -6.95 -20.12 10.38
CA SER A 3 -8.17 -20.19 9.56
C SER A 3 -9.33 -19.33 10.08
N SER A 4 -9.54 -19.31 11.39
CA SER A 4 -10.64 -18.55 12.01
C SER A 4 -10.42 -17.05 11.91
N ALA A 5 -9.18 -16.59 12.14
CA ALA A 5 -8.80 -15.18 12.03
C ALA A 5 -8.94 -14.69 10.58
N ILE A 6 -8.51 -15.52 9.62
CA ILE A 6 -8.60 -15.25 8.19
C ILE A 6 -10.06 -15.15 7.74
N LYS A 7 -10.90 -16.12 8.10
CA LYS A 7 -12.33 -16.11 7.75
C LYS A 7 -13.08 -14.89 8.32
N LYS A 8 -12.64 -14.37 9.47
CA LYS A 8 -13.25 -13.19 10.10
C LYS A 8 -13.05 -11.91 9.28
N ILE A 9 -11.92 -11.80 8.56
CA ILE A 9 -11.59 -10.60 7.78
C ILE A 9 -11.92 -10.72 6.31
N LEU A 10 -11.86 -11.93 5.73
CA LEU A 10 -12.21 -12.22 4.32
C LEU A 10 -13.72 -12.25 4.05
N VAL A 11 -14.48 -11.38 4.69
CA VAL A 11 -15.92 -11.24 4.41
C VAL A 11 -16.07 -10.41 3.14
N SER A 12 -16.97 -10.80 2.23
CA SER A 12 -17.30 -10.06 0.99
C SER A 12 -18.01 -8.73 1.30
N ARG A 13 -17.34 -7.84 2.01
CA ARG A 13 -17.81 -6.50 2.38
C ARG A 13 -16.63 -5.53 2.43
N ILE A 14 -16.99 -4.24 2.46
CA ILE A 14 -16.05 -3.14 2.66
C ILE A 14 -15.79 -3.01 4.17
N LEU A 15 -14.52 -2.89 4.56
CA LEU A 15 -14.05 -2.71 5.93
C LEU A 15 -13.71 -1.24 6.18
N SER A 16 -14.06 -0.71 7.34
CA SER A 16 -13.51 0.59 7.78
C SER A 16 -12.11 0.43 8.38
N MET A 17 -11.36 1.51 8.46
CA MET A 17 -10.04 1.53 9.09
C MET A 17 -10.11 1.24 10.60
N GLU A 18 -11.21 1.57 11.27
CA GLU A 18 -11.45 1.15 12.67
C GLU A 18 -11.51 -0.38 12.79
N GLU A 19 -12.19 -1.05 11.85
CA GLU A 19 -12.26 -2.51 11.83
C GLU A 19 -10.91 -3.15 11.51
N VAL A 20 -10.14 -2.55 10.59
CA VAL A 20 -8.77 -2.97 10.27
C VAL A 20 -7.87 -2.86 11.50
N GLU A 21 -7.84 -1.71 12.17
CA GLU A 21 -7.01 -1.48 13.35
C GLU A 21 -7.40 -2.41 14.51
N SER A 22 -8.70 -2.62 14.72
CA SER A 22 -9.21 -3.57 15.71
C SER A 22 -8.75 -5.00 15.40
N TRP A 23 -8.84 -5.43 14.13
CA TRP A 23 -8.39 -6.76 13.71
C TRP A 23 -6.88 -6.93 13.88
N LEU A 24 -6.07 -5.93 13.51
CA LEU A 24 -4.62 -5.93 13.71
C LEU A 24 -4.25 -6.07 15.20
N ALA A 25 -4.95 -5.34 16.07
CA ALA A 25 -4.74 -5.42 17.52
C ALA A 25 -5.08 -6.80 18.08
N GLU A 26 -6.24 -7.36 17.71
CA GLU A 26 -6.72 -8.67 18.15
C GLU A 26 -5.78 -9.82 17.74
N HIS A 27 -5.23 -9.76 16.53
CA HIS A 27 -4.49 -10.89 15.94
C HIS A 27 -2.96 -10.74 16.00
N ARG A 28 -2.44 -9.73 16.69
CA ARG A 28 -1.00 -9.46 16.81
C ARG A 28 -0.18 -10.65 17.34
N SER A 29 -0.73 -11.41 18.28
CA SER A 29 -0.06 -12.60 18.83
C SER A 29 0.07 -13.71 17.77
N LEU A 30 -0.99 -13.94 16.99
CA LEU A 30 -0.99 -14.91 15.89
C LEU A 30 0.01 -14.51 14.80
N TYR A 31 0.06 -13.23 14.46
CA TYR A 31 1.04 -12.70 13.51
C TYR A 31 2.48 -12.98 13.96
N ARG A 32 2.80 -12.75 15.25
CA ARG A 32 4.13 -13.07 15.80
C ARG A 32 4.47 -14.55 15.65
N MET A 33 3.49 -15.45 15.86
CA MET A 33 3.68 -16.87 15.63
C MET A 33 3.88 -17.18 14.14
N ALA A 34 3.10 -16.57 13.24
CA ALA A 34 3.27 -16.72 11.80
C ALA A 34 4.66 -16.27 11.32
N CYS A 35 5.20 -15.18 11.86
CA CYS A 35 6.57 -14.74 11.62
C CYS A 35 7.62 -15.76 12.08
N GLN A 36 7.36 -16.49 13.16
CA GLN A 36 8.25 -17.58 13.61
C GLN A 36 8.19 -18.77 12.65
N GLU A 37 7.00 -19.14 12.16
CA GLU A 37 6.84 -20.19 11.15
C GLU A 37 7.52 -19.82 9.84
N LEU A 38 7.39 -18.57 9.39
CA LEU A 38 8.09 -18.08 8.18
C LEU A 38 9.61 -18.24 8.32
N LYS A 39 10.19 -17.82 9.44
CA LYS A 39 11.63 -17.99 9.72
C LYS A 39 12.08 -19.45 9.75
N LYS A 40 11.22 -20.37 10.19
CA LYS A 40 11.51 -21.81 10.13
C LYS A 40 11.47 -22.29 8.68
N SER A 41 10.47 -21.86 7.91
CA SER A 41 10.28 -22.22 6.50
C SER A 41 11.41 -21.73 5.59
N ASP A 42 12.06 -20.61 5.92
CA ASP A 42 13.21 -20.10 5.17
C ASP A 42 14.40 -21.08 5.13
N LYS A 43 14.46 -22.01 6.10
CA LYS A 43 15.48 -23.06 6.18
C LYS A 43 15.05 -24.36 5.50
N ASP A 44 13.76 -24.49 5.15
CA ASP A 44 13.21 -25.67 4.49
C ASP A 44 13.32 -25.53 2.97
N LEU A 45 14.48 -25.96 2.48
CA LEU A 45 14.83 -25.87 1.06
C LEU A 45 14.72 -27.25 0.40
N VAL A 46 14.20 -27.24 -0.83
CA VAL A 46 14.23 -28.38 -1.75
C VAL A 46 15.28 -28.09 -2.82
N THR A 47 16.10 -29.10 -3.13
CA THR A 47 17.05 -29.04 -4.23
C THR A 47 16.38 -29.56 -5.50
N LEU A 48 16.30 -28.71 -6.52
CA LEU A 48 15.79 -29.09 -7.84
C LEU A 48 16.79 -29.99 -8.59
N PRO A 49 16.37 -30.71 -9.65
CA PRO A 49 17.29 -31.47 -10.50
C PRO A 49 18.44 -30.62 -11.08
N SER A 50 18.24 -29.31 -11.24
CA SER A 50 19.26 -28.34 -11.66
C SER A 50 20.30 -28.00 -10.57
N GLY A 51 20.15 -28.53 -9.35
CA GLY A 51 20.96 -28.18 -8.18
C GLY A 51 20.56 -26.88 -7.49
N ILE A 52 19.60 -26.12 -8.06
CA ILE A 52 19.09 -24.89 -7.45
C ILE A 52 18.29 -25.22 -6.19
N LYS A 53 18.54 -24.49 -5.11
CA LYS A 53 17.78 -24.57 -3.86
C LYS A 53 16.65 -23.56 -3.88
N VAL A 54 15.45 -24.02 -3.57
CA VAL A 54 14.21 -23.24 -3.58
C VAL A 54 13.43 -23.54 -2.32
N LYS A 55 12.66 -22.58 -1.82
CA LYS A 55 11.85 -22.81 -0.61
C LYS A 55 10.79 -23.86 -0.88
N ARG A 56 10.64 -24.85 0.02
CA ARG A 56 9.61 -25.91 -0.10
C ARG A 56 8.21 -25.34 -0.26
N LEU A 57 7.95 -24.20 0.37
CA LEU A 57 6.68 -23.47 0.32
C LEU A 57 6.18 -23.23 -1.12
N PHE A 58 7.08 -23.01 -2.08
CA PHE A 58 6.70 -22.83 -3.49
C PHE A 58 6.06 -24.08 -4.13
N PHE A 59 6.31 -25.27 -3.57
CA PHE A 59 5.82 -26.56 -4.07
C PHE A 59 4.58 -27.08 -3.33
N LEU A 60 4.07 -26.35 -2.33
CA LEU A 60 2.82 -26.77 -1.68
C LEU A 60 1.63 -26.46 -2.59
N ASP A 61 0.72 -27.42 -2.74
CA ASP A 61 -0.51 -27.23 -3.52
C ASP A 61 -1.38 -26.10 -2.94
N GLU A 62 -1.43 -26.03 -1.60
CA GLU A 62 -2.11 -24.96 -0.88
C GLU A 62 -1.15 -24.23 0.06
N GLU A 63 -1.31 -22.92 0.15
CA GLU A 63 -0.59 -22.12 1.12
C GLU A 63 -1.07 -22.40 2.55
N PRO A 64 -0.14 -22.61 3.51
CA PRO A 64 -0.50 -22.76 4.91
C PRO A 64 -1.22 -21.52 5.44
N ASP A 65 -2.20 -21.70 6.33
CA ASP A 65 -2.94 -20.57 6.91
C ASP A 65 -2.04 -19.56 7.62
N TRP A 66 -0.93 -19.98 8.24
CA TRP A 66 0.00 -19.05 8.87
C TRP A 66 0.66 -18.12 7.83
N PHE A 67 0.88 -18.60 6.61
CA PHE A 67 1.46 -17.83 5.52
C PHE A 67 0.45 -16.80 5.00
N LYS A 68 -0.80 -17.23 4.80
CA LYS A 68 -1.93 -16.33 4.46
C LYS A 68 -2.11 -15.24 5.52
N LEU A 69 -2.14 -15.61 6.81
CA LEU A 69 -2.26 -14.63 7.91
C LEU A 69 -1.09 -13.64 7.87
N TYR A 70 0.14 -14.11 7.66
CA TYR A 70 1.32 -13.25 7.59
C TYR A 70 1.16 -12.17 6.52
N HIS A 71 0.75 -12.55 5.31
CA HIS A 71 0.55 -11.60 4.21
C HIS A 71 -0.62 -10.67 4.46
N ILE A 72 -1.79 -11.18 4.87
CA ILE A 72 -2.96 -10.35 5.23
C ILE A 72 -2.57 -9.30 6.28
N TYR A 73 -1.88 -9.71 7.35
CA TYR A 73 -1.51 -8.81 8.43
C TYR A 73 -0.54 -7.72 7.97
N ASN A 74 0.43 -8.05 7.11
CA ASN A 74 1.37 -7.05 6.59
C ASN A 74 0.67 -6.03 5.70
N GLU A 75 -0.18 -6.47 4.78
CA GLU A 75 -0.95 -5.55 3.91
C GLU A 75 -1.87 -4.65 4.74
N LEU A 76 -2.54 -5.20 5.76
CA LEU A 76 -3.38 -4.41 6.66
C LEU A 76 -2.56 -3.43 7.51
N GLU A 77 -1.38 -3.82 7.98
CA GLU A 77 -0.49 -2.90 8.71
C GLU A 77 0.08 -1.80 7.79
N GLU A 78 0.33 -2.12 6.52
CA GLU A 78 0.78 -1.15 5.51
C GLU A 78 -0.30 -0.11 5.21
N ILE A 79 -1.52 -0.54 4.88
CA ILE A 79 -2.65 0.38 4.64
C ILE A 79 -2.98 1.21 5.89
N ALA A 80 -2.91 0.62 7.08
CA ALA A 80 -3.03 1.36 8.34
C ALA A 80 -1.88 2.37 8.52
N GLY A 81 -0.67 2.04 8.08
CA GLY A 81 0.48 2.95 8.04
C GLY A 81 0.24 4.18 7.16
N PHE A 82 -0.48 4.03 6.05
CA PHE A 82 -0.94 5.15 5.22
C PHE A 82 -2.05 5.95 5.91
N HIS A 83 -3.04 5.27 6.48
CA HIS A 83 -4.18 5.92 7.16
C HIS A 83 -3.75 6.86 8.29
N ARG A 84 -2.64 6.56 8.99
CA ARG A 84 -2.06 7.43 10.02
C ARG A 84 -1.71 8.86 9.53
N TYR A 85 -1.61 9.09 8.22
CA TYR A 85 -1.37 10.42 7.65
C TYR A 85 -2.66 11.17 7.28
N GLU A 86 -3.83 10.55 7.38
CA GLU A 86 -5.10 11.15 6.95
C GLU A 86 -5.37 12.47 7.69
N SER A 87 -5.13 12.50 9.01
CA SER A 87 -5.26 13.70 9.83
C SER A 87 -4.24 14.78 9.46
N TYR A 88 -3.01 14.39 9.15
CA TYR A 88 -1.99 15.32 8.64
C TYR A 88 -2.42 15.93 7.29
N PHE A 89 -2.93 15.12 6.36
CA PHE A 89 -3.35 15.61 5.06
C PHE A 89 -4.59 16.50 5.13
N LYS A 90 -5.51 16.22 6.06
CA LYS A 90 -6.60 17.14 6.36
C LYS A 90 -6.07 18.54 6.69
N GLU A 91 -5.11 18.65 7.60
CA GLU A 91 -4.49 19.93 7.95
C GLU A 91 -3.77 20.57 6.74
N GLU A 92 -3.07 19.77 5.93
CA GLU A 92 -2.39 20.28 4.74
C GLU A 92 -3.38 20.79 3.68
N MET A 93 -4.54 20.16 3.50
CA MET A 93 -5.59 20.62 2.59
C MET A 93 -6.17 21.97 3.07
N GLU A 94 -6.45 22.11 4.36
CA GLU A 94 -6.89 23.38 4.96
C GLU A 94 -5.83 24.48 4.77
N ARG A 95 -4.56 24.18 5.06
CA ARG A 95 -3.44 25.10 4.83
C ARG A 95 -3.33 25.51 3.38
N TYR A 96 -3.46 24.55 2.45
CA TYR A 96 -3.38 24.82 1.02
C TYR A 96 -4.47 25.78 0.57
N GLN A 97 -5.71 25.61 1.03
CA GLN A 97 -6.81 26.52 0.69
C GLN A 97 -6.52 27.97 1.07
N ALA A 98 -5.83 28.21 2.18
CA ALA A 98 -5.43 29.54 2.61
C ALA A 98 -4.32 30.17 1.75
N ILE A 99 -3.51 29.35 1.07
CA ILE A 99 -2.35 29.81 0.29
C ILE A 99 -2.51 29.70 -1.23
N LYS A 100 -3.61 29.14 -1.73
CA LYS A 100 -3.82 28.79 -3.15
C LYS A 100 -3.71 29.95 -4.15
N ALA A 101 -3.83 31.20 -3.68
CA ALA A 101 -3.66 32.39 -4.51
C ALA A 101 -2.19 32.83 -4.67
N SER A 102 -1.27 32.27 -3.88
CA SER A 102 0.15 32.67 -3.85
C SER A 102 1.04 31.55 -4.37
N ARG A 103 1.56 31.73 -5.59
CA ARG A 103 2.48 30.77 -6.22
C ARG A 103 3.72 30.48 -5.37
N LYS A 104 4.26 31.51 -4.69
CA LYS A 104 5.42 31.35 -3.80
C LYS A 104 5.09 30.41 -2.63
N LEU A 105 3.95 30.63 -1.97
CA LEU A 105 3.53 29.80 -0.84
C LEU A 105 3.17 28.36 -1.29
N GLN A 106 2.59 28.20 -2.48
CA GLN A 106 2.37 26.87 -3.07
C GLN A 106 3.69 26.11 -3.29
N GLN A 107 4.73 26.78 -3.78
CA GLN A 107 6.06 26.17 -3.94
C GLN A 107 6.69 25.79 -2.60
N GLU A 108 6.52 26.60 -1.57
CA GLU A 108 6.98 26.28 -0.20
C GLU A 108 6.23 25.06 0.36
N TRP A 109 4.92 25.01 0.19
CA TRP A 109 4.08 23.87 0.57
C TRP A 109 4.50 22.58 -0.17
N LEU A 110 4.76 22.66 -1.48
CA LEU A 110 5.26 21.51 -2.26
C LEU A 110 6.61 21.03 -1.75
N ARG A 111 7.56 21.92 -1.46
CA ARG A 111 8.88 21.53 -0.95
C ARG A 111 8.78 20.80 0.38
N LYS A 112 7.91 21.27 1.28
CA LYS A 112 7.63 20.62 2.56
C LYS A 112 7.08 19.20 2.36
N ASN A 113 6.19 19.04 1.39
CA ASN A 113 5.48 17.78 1.13
C ASN A 113 6.14 16.88 0.08
N LEU A 114 7.29 17.29 -0.47
CA LEU A 114 7.93 16.64 -1.61
C LEU A 114 8.17 15.15 -1.38
N LYS A 115 8.77 14.79 -0.23
CA LYS A 115 9.05 13.39 0.10
C LYS A 115 7.77 12.56 0.26
N LEU A 116 6.69 13.15 0.76
CA LEU A 116 5.43 12.41 0.88
C LEU A 116 4.86 12.14 -0.52
N GLY A 117 4.79 13.15 -1.38
CA GLY A 117 4.20 13.02 -2.71
C GLY A 117 5.04 12.21 -3.71
N THR A 118 6.38 12.30 -3.69
CA THR A 118 7.22 11.64 -4.71
C THR A 118 7.80 10.29 -4.27
N ASP A 119 7.80 9.98 -2.97
CA ASP A 119 8.41 8.75 -2.43
C ASP A 119 7.34 7.92 -1.71
N LYS A 120 6.78 8.41 -0.60
CA LYS A 120 5.90 7.57 0.22
C LYS A 120 4.53 7.26 -0.42
N PHE A 121 3.89 8.24 -1.04
CA PHE A 121 2.53 8.10 -1.60
C PHE A 121 2.50 8.04 -3.13
N SER A 122 3.66 8.03 -3.79
CA SER A 122 3.75 8.06 -5.27
C SER A 122 3.15 6.82 -5.93
N ILE A 123 3.10 5.70 -5.22
CA ILE A 123 2.54 4.43 -5.69
C ILE A 123 1.22 4.06 -5.01
N PHE A 124 0.68 4.91 -4.13
CA PHE A 124 -0.52 4.59 -3.36
C PHE A 124 -1.72 4.28 -4.27
N GLU A 125 -2.04 5.17 -5.22
CA GLU A 125 -3.13 4.95 -6.16
C GLU A 125 -2.91 3.70 -7.02
N PRO A 126 -1.79 3.54 -7.76
CA PRO A 126 -1.52 2.31 -8.52
C PRO A 126 -1.58 1.03 -7.68
N LEU A 127 -1.21 1.09 -6.40
CA LEU A 127 -1.21 -0.08 -5.52
C LEU A 127 -2.60 -0.47 -5.01
N TYR A 128 -3.61 0.41 -5.04
CA TYR A 128 -4.89 0.18 -4.35
C TYR A 128 -6.15 0.47 -5.19
N PHE A 129 -6.03 1.17 -6.33
CA PHE A 129 -7.18 1.62 -7.14
C PHE A 129 -7.52 0.74 -8.35
N ASP A 130 -6.55 -0.02 -8.86
CA ASP A 130 -6.67 -0.74 -10.13
C ASP A 130 -6.74 -2.26 -9.91
N TYR A 131 -7.79 -2.73 -9.24
CA TYR A 131 -8.00 -4.16 -9.04
C TYR A 131 -9.32 -4.68 -9.60
N GLU A 132 -9.19 -5.80 -10.32
CA GLU A 132 -10.26 -6.67 -10.78
C GLU A 132 -11.17 -7.09 -9.61
N GLY A 133 -12.47 -6.83 -9.72
CA GLY A 133 -13.46 -7.10 -8.67
C GLY A 133 -14.04 -5.85 -7.97
N CYS A 134 -13.49 -4.66 -8.22
CA CYS A 134 -14.16 -3.42 -7.81
C CYS A 134 -15.48 -3.18 -8.58
N GLU A 135 -15.65 -3.83 -9.74
CA GLU A 135 -16.86 -3.82 -10.58
C GLU A 135 -18.10 -4.40 -9.87
N ASP A 136 -17.88 -5.26 -8.86
CA ASP A 136 -18.94 -5.80 -8.01
C ASP A 136 -19.57 -4.72 -7.10
N PHE A 137 -18.89 -3.58 -6.96
CA PHE A 137 -19.36 -2.41 -6.24
C PHE A 137 -19.80 -1.33 -7.25
N GLY A 138 -20.90 -0.64 -6.95
CA GLY A 138 -21.31 0.52 -7.75
C GLY A 138 -20.20 1.58 -7.78
N GLU A 139 -20.15 2.39 -8.85
CA GLU A 139 -19.16 3.48 -9.01
C GLU A 139 -19.10 4.43 -7.79
N ASP A 140 -20.22 4.56 -7.06
CA ASP A 140 -20.38 5.34 -5.84
C ASP A 140 -19.68 4.75 -4.60
N LYS A 141 -19.30 3.47 -4.65
CA LYS A 141 -18.72 2.72 -3.52
C LYS A 141 -17.28 2.28 -3.73
N TRP A 142 -16.69 2.56 -4.89
CA TRP A 142 -15.36 2.10 -5.34
C TRP A 142 -14.34 2.01 -4.19
N PRO A 143 -14.15 0.81 -3.60
CA PRO A 143 -13.32 0.64 -2.42
C PRO A 143 -11.84 0.59 -2.80
N LEU A 144 -10.96 0.68 -1.81
CA LEU A 144 -9.55 0.36 -1.99
C LEU A 144 -9.39 -1.17 -1.96
N GLY A 145 -8.86 -1.75 -3.03
CA GLY A 145 -8.56 -3.18 -3.09
C GLY A 145 -7.16 -3.46 -2.54
N LEU A 146 -7.04 -4.40 -1.60
CA LEU A 146 -5.74 -4.87 -1.12
C LEU A 146 -5.32 -6.13 -1.89
N TYR A 147 -4.15 -6.08 -2.53
CA TYR A 147 -3.56 -7.25 -3.15
C TYR A 147 -2.67 -8.00 -2.16
N ILE A 148 -3.16 -9.13 -1.68
CA ILE A 148 -2.43 -9.96 -0.75
C ILE A 148 -1.58 -10.93 -1.57
N SER A 149 -0.27 -10.70 -1.61
CA SER A 149 0.66 -11.54 -2.37
C SER A 149 0.61 -13.00 -1.88
N GLY A 150 0.27 -13.94 -2.76
CA GLY A 150 0.22 -15.38 -2.48
C GLY A 150 -0.37 -16.18 -3.65
N LYS A 151 -0.49 -17.50 -3.49
CA LYS A 151 -1.21 -18.43 -4.39
C LYS A 151 -2.73 -18.31 -4.26
N THR A 152 -3.22 -17.63 -3.23
CA THR A 152 -4.65 -17.42 -3.03
C THR A 152 -5.06 -16.02 -3.45
N ASP A 153 -6.03 -15.94 -4.36
CA ASP A 153 -6.74 -14.70 -4.76
C ASP A 153 -7.58 -14.16 -3.60
N LEU A 154 -6.93 -13.72 -2.53
CA LEU A 154 -7.59 -13.11 -1.39
C LEU A 154 -7.86 -11.64 -1.71
N ARG A 155 -9.14 -11.29 -1.75
CA ARG A 155 -9.60 -9.93 -1.98
C ARG A 155 -10.11 -9.33 -0.69
N LEU A 156 -9.55 -8.18 -0.30
CA LEU A 156 -10.03 -7.35 0.80
C LEU A 156 -10.31 -5.95 0.28
N PHE A 157 -11.39 -5.36 0.76
CA PHE A 157 -11.86 -4.05 0.33
C PHE A 157 -11.94 -3.12 1.54
N ILE A 158 -11.30 -1.95 1.45
CA ILE A 158 -11.32 -0.92 2.49
C ILE A 158 -12.17 0.26 2.02
N ASP A 159 -12.90 0.88 2.95
CA ASP A 159 -13.68 2.08 2.68
C ASP A 159 -12.75 3.21 2.26
N ARG A 160 -12.88 3.64 1.00
CA ARG A 160 -12.11 4.71 0.41
C ARG A 160 -12.30 6.03 1.16
N ASN A 161 -13.44 6.24 1.81
CA ASN A 161 -13.73 7.48 2.53
C ASN A 161 -12.83 7.69 3.75
N ASP A 162 -12.25 6.62 4.30
CA ASP A 162 -11.26 6.71 5.38
C ASP A 162 -9.92 7.33 4.88
N PHE A 163 -9.74 7.46 3.56
CA PHE A 163 -8.55 8.04 2.92
C PHE A 163 -8.86 9.31 2.13
N LYS A 164 -9.98 9.98 2.44
CA LYS A 164 -10.46 11.14 1.66
C LYS A 164 -9.38 12.20 1.44
N TYR A 165 -8.75 12.69 2.50
CA TYR A 165 -7.74 13.75 2.43
C TYR A 165 -6.41 13.25 1.90
N THR A 166 -6.08 11.98 2.11
CA THR A 166 -4.94 11.32 1.45
C THR A 166 -5.07 11.42 -0.07
N LEU A 167 -6.25 11.09 -0.61
CA LEU A 167 -6.50 11.14 -2.05
C LEU A 167 -6.54 12.57 -2.58
N GLU A 168 -7.21 13.48 -1.87
CA GLU A 168 -7.20 14.91 -2.22
C GLU A 168 -5.77 15.47 -2.26
N PHE A 169 -4.93 15.08 -1.28
CA PHE A 169 -3.52 15.45 -1.24
C PHE A 169 -2.74 14.91 -2.44
N ILE A 170 -2.87 13.63 -2.76
CA ILE A 170 -2.13 13.00 -3.87
C ILE A 170 -2.48 13.70 -5.19
N HIS A 171 -3.77 13.84 -5.50
CA HIS A 171 -4.23 14.51 -6.72
C HIS A 171 -3.72 15.95 -6.80
N LEU A 172 -3.87 16.72 -5.72
CA LEU A 172 -3.41 18.10 -5.69
C LEU A 172 -1.88 18.19 -5.85
N PHE A 173 -1.14 17.34 -5.15
CA PHE A 173 0.31 17.31 -5.26
C PHE A 173 0.74 17.00 -6.69
N HIS A 174 0.13 16.00 -7.34
CA HIS A 174 0.40 15.66 -8.73
C HIS A 174 0.10 16.81 -9.69
N GLU A 175 -1.07 17.46 -9.57
CA GLU A 175 -1.45 18.61 -10.39
C GLU A 175 -0.41 19.75 -10.26
N LEU A 176 0.03 20.04 -9.04
CA LEU A 176 0.96 21.14 -8.79
C LEU A 176 2.40 20.80 -9.18
N PHE A 177 2.84 19.57 -8.92
CA PHE A 177 4.23 19.15 -9.11
C PHE A 177 4.52 18.67 -10.53
N TYR A 178 3.68 17.79 -11.09
CA TYR A 178 3.90 17.22 -12.42
C TYR A 178 3.26 18.07 -13.52
N ASP A 179 1.98 18.44 -13.38
CA ASP A 179 1.25 19.10 -14.48
C ASP A 179 1.61 20.58 -14.59
N LYS A 180 1.55 21.31 -13.46
CA LYS A 180 1.91 22.74 -13.41
C LYS A 180 3.41 22.98 -13.26
N ASN A 181 4.18 21.92 -13.00
CA ASN A 181 5.63 21.96 -12.87
C ASN A 181 6.13 23.12 -11.99
N LEU A 182 5.56 23.26 -10.78
CA LEU A 182 5.89 24.39 -9.92
C LEU A 182 7.29 24.31 -9.30
N LEU A 183 7.95 23.14 -9.35
CA LEU A 183 9.32 22.90 -8.87
C LEU A 183 10.17 22.18 -9.96
N PRO A 184 10.50 22.86 -11.07
CA PRO A 184 11.13 22.22 -12.24
C PRO A 184 12.45 21.52 -11.94
N ASN A 185 13.34 22.17 -11.17
CA ASN A 185 14.64 21.58 -10.81
C ASN A 185 14.51 20.28 -10.01
N CYS A 186 13.44 20.12 -9.22
CA CYS A 186 13.20 18.89 -8.47
C CYS A 186 12.71 17.76 -9.39
N LEU A 187 11.84 18.08 -10.35
CA LEU A 187 11.32 17.13 -11.33
C LEU A 187 12.43 16.63 -12.26
N GLU A 188 13.28 17.53 -12.75
CA GLU A 188 14.44 17.18 -13.60
C GLU A 188 15.38 16.20 -12.90
N ARG A 189 15.64 16.40 -11.60
CA ARG A 189 16.46 15.48 -10.80
C ARG A 189 15.85 14.08 -10.73
N ILE A 190 14.55 13.99 -10.43
CA ILE A 190 13.84 12.68 -10.35
C ILE A 190 13.87 11.97 -11.70
N GLN A 191 13.69 12.70 -12.79
CA GLN A 191 13.77 12.14 -14.15
C GLN A 191 15.19 11.64 -14.48
N ALA A 192 16.22 12.40 -14.10
CA ALA A 192 17.62 11.98 -14.27
C ALA A 192 17.92 10.70 -13.49
N ASP A 193 17.52 10.63 -12.21
CA ASP A 193 17.69 9.45 -11.36
C ASP A 193 17.02 8.21 -11.98
N PHE A 194 15.81 8.37 -12.55
CA PHE A 194 15.09 7.29 -13.22
C PHE A 194 15.78 6.81 -14.51
N ILE A 195 16.33 7.73 -15.30
CA ILE A 195 17.09 7.41 -16.52
C ILE A 195 18.35 6.60 -16.15
N ASP A 196 19.07 7.02 -15.11
CA ASP A 196 20.29 6.34 -14.68
C ASP A 196 19.99 4.96 -14.07
N PHE A 197 18.90 4.82 -13.32
CA PHE A 197 18.42 3.51 -12.87
C PHE A 197 18.12 2.56 -14.03
N LYS A 198 17.45 3.04 -15.09
CA LYS A 198 17.19 2.23 -16.30
C LYS A 198 18.47 1.78 -16.99
N LYS A 199 19.47 2.66 -17.12
CA LYS A 199 20.77 2.31 -17.71
C LYS A 199 21.52 1.26 -16.90
N PHE A 200 21.40 1.27 -15.57
CA PHE A 200 22.04 0.29 -14.70
C PHE A 200 21.41 -1.10 -14.80
N ARG A 201 20.09 -1.22 -15.04
CA ARG A 201 19.40 -2.52 -15.17
C ARG A 201 19.46 -3.15 -16.56
N LEU A 202 19.77 -2.37 -17.60
CA LEU A 202 19.77 -2.81 -19.00
C LEU A 202 21.18 -3.06 -19.57
N ASN A 203 22.22 -2.88 -18.76
CA ASN A 203 23.60 -3.30 -19.02
C ASN A 203 23.99 -4.40 -18.05
#